data_AF-A0A8T8WXA3-F1
#
_entry.id   AF-A0A8T8WXA3-F1
#
_cell.length_a   1.000
_cell.length_b   1.000
_cell.length_c   1.000
_cell.angle_alpha   90.00
_cell.angle_beta   90.00
_cell.angle_gamma   90.00
#
_symmetry.space_group_name_H-M   'P 1'
#
loop_
_entity.id
_entity.type
_entity.pdbx_description
1 polymer ?
#
loop_
_entity_poly.entity_id
_entity_poly.type
_entity_poly.pdbx_seq_one_letter_code
_entity_poly.pdbx_strand_id
1 'polypeptide(L)'
;MCGDEYGILFDQVSCKATFVTHCEDNLDRINTGYAWKPLEEIYGAYLAMIASRKVEVRQWPSGRWSWETDTDQLANNPIETIGPWRFHTYTPTDVQLAVLALQALLDAIEARLPPPATIATARAATIAGTVTSTLPWADPRVREEARILPNSFAGAFCAATATTCTTTTRRPFRYLAPGIRLPTVAEFRAQPFRDYEYAVPLLRELPHLRPIRPTLLLVADPGDSSSPPPSPPPTVVPSPGIDRNDFITSRRQLSLPVPARPAGLYLSGDNRGNRAGESGCHLLLPFSIGEQGWLRRSDGTIMGTDYADDILPTPGNTNSELYPCVDNGCVPGRHVPIHQVLQN
;
A
#
# COMPACT_ATOMS: atom_id res chain seq x y z
N MET A 1 -13.41 -6.00 13.96
CA MET A 1 -14.51 -5.10 14.35
C MET A 1 -14.17 -3.67 13.95
N CYS A 2 -15.18 -2.87 13.56
CA CYS A 2 -15.09 -1.42 13.33
C CYS A 2 -16.20 -0.68 14.09
N GLY A 3 -16.51 -1.16 15.28
CA GLY A 3 -17.11 -0.29 16.28
C GLY A 3 -16.07 0.74 16.72
N ASP A 4 -16.51 1.95 16.98
CA ASP A 4 -15.86 2.95 17.83
C ASP A 4 -16.35 2.81 19.27
N GLU A 5 -16.67 1.58 19.70
CA GLU A 5 -17.41 1.26 20.93
C GLU A 5 -16.86 1.96 22.17
N TYR A 6 -15.53 2.11 22.23
CA TYR A 6 -14.82 2.70 23.35
C TYR A 6 -14.17 4.04 22.99
N GLY A 7 -14.13 4.40 21.70
CA GLY A 7 -13.56 5.66 21.22
C GLY A 7 -12.08 5.84 21.56
N ILE A 8 -11.73 6.99 22.12
CA ILE A 8 -10.37 7.34 22.51
C ILE A 8 -10.20 7.12 24.01
N LEU A 9 -9.24 6.27 24.40
CA LEU A 9 -8.75 6.22 25.77
C LEU A 9 -7.61 7.21 25.94
N PHE A 10 -7.65 8.02 27.00
CA PHE A 10 -6.62 9.01 27.31
C PHE A 10 -6.02 8.73 28.68
N ASP A 11 -4.72 8.48 28.72
CA ASP A 11 -3.93 8.37 29.94
C ASP A 11 -3.43 9.76 30.32
N GLN A 12 -4.00 10.28 31.41
CA GLN A 12 -3.67 11.60 31.94
C GLN A 12 -2.27 11.68 32.55
N VAL A 13 -1.67 10.55 32.95
CA VAL A 13 -0.34 10.53 33.57
C VAL A 13 0.74 10.64 32.50
N SER A 14 0.66 9.82 31.45
CA SER A 14 1.62 9.91 30.33
C SER A 14 1.25 10.96 29.28
N CYS A 15 0.07 11.57 29.38
CA CYS A 15 -0.51 12.49 28.40
C CYS A 15 -0.56 11.89 26.98
N LYS A 16 -0.89 10.59 26.91
CA LYS A 16 -1.04 9.86 25.65
C LYS A 16 -2.46 9.36 25.50
N ALA A 17 -2.89 9.16 24.27
CA ALA A 17 -4.15 8.55 23.93
C ALA A 17 -3.94 7.32 23.04
N THR A 18 -4.98 6.49 22.95
CA THR A 18 -5.08 5.38 22.00
C THR A 18 -6.53 5.23 21.53
N PHE A 19 -6.72 4.84 20.27
CA PHE A 19 -8.05 4.55 19.75
C PHE A 19 -8.38 3.07 19.92
N VAL A 20 -9.52 2.80 20.57
CA VAL A 20 -9.99 1.45 20.91
C VAL A 20 -11.27 1.17 20.14
N THR A 21 -11.15 0.32 19.12
CA THR A 21 -12.29 -0.15 18.33
C THR A 21 -13.20 -1.11 19.10
N HIS A 22 -12.60 -2.06 19.80
CA HIS A 22 -13.27 -3.04 20.65
C HIS A 22 -12.29 -3.43 21.77
N CYS A 23 -12.75 -3.50 23.02
CA CYS A 23 -11.85 -3.73 24.15
C CYS A 23 -11.03 -5.02 23.98
N GLU A 24 -11.67 -6.13 23.59
CA GLU A 24 -10.99 -7.43 23.42
C GLU A 24 -10.02 -7.49 22.23
N ASP A 25 -10.27 -6.74 21.15
CA ASP A 25 -9.37 -6.70 19.96
C ASP A 25 -8.13 -5.81 20.20
N ASN A 26 -8.10 -5.05 21.30
CA ASN A 26 -7.09 -4.02 21.55
C ASN A 26 -6.32 -4.23 22.86
N LEU A 27 -6.64 -5.23 23.68
CA LEU A 27 -5.93 -5.47 24.94
C LEU A 27 -4.42 -5.59 24.74
N ASP A 28 -3.97 -6.33 23.73
CA ASP A 28 -2.55 -6.48 23.42
C ASP A 28 -1.91 -5.15 23.02
N ARG A 29 -2.62 -4.33 22.22
CA ARG A 29 -2.16 -3.00 21.80
C ARG A 29 -2.07 -2.00 22.96
N ILE A 30 -3.01 -2.09 23.90
CA ILE A 30 -3.06 -1.25 25.10
C ILE A 30 -1.95 -1.65 26.07
N ASN A 31 -1.77 -2.95 26.30
CA ASN A 31 -0.81 -3.50 27.27
C ASN A 31 0.64 -3.31 26.85
N THR A 32 0.92 -3.34 25.55
CA THR A 32 2.29 -3.21 25.00
C THR A 32 2.78 -1.76 24.92
N GLY A 33 1.88 -0.78 25.10
CA GLY A 33 2.25 0.63 25.02
C GLY A 33 2.34 1.18 23.59
N TYR A 34 2.32 0.33 22.56
CA TYR A 34 2.60 0.74 21.17
C TYR A 34 1.50 1.59 20.52
N ALA A 35 0.24 1.37 20.91
CA ALA A 35 -0.87 2.15 20.39
C ALA A 35 -1.01 3.54 21.05
N TRP A 36 -0.22 3.82 22.09
CA TRP A 36 -0.28 5.09 22.83
C TRP A 36 0.55 6.17 22.13
N LYS A 37 -0.14 7.20 21.64
CA LYS A 37 0.42 8.35 20.93
C LYS A 37 0.07 9.66 21.64
N PRO A 38 0.81 10.75 21.42
CA PRO A 38 0.36 12.08 21.83
C PRO A 38 -1.07 12.34 21.34
N LEU A 39 -1.87 13.00 22.17
CA LEU A 39 -3.28 13.25 21.86
C LEU A 39 -3.44 14.04 20.54
N GLU A 40 -2.50 14.94 20.26
CA GLU A 40 -2.43 15.74 19.05
C GLU A 40 -2.23 14.89 17.78
N GLU A 41 -1.46 13.78 17.88
CA GLU A 41 -1.25 12.85 16.77
C GLU A 41 -2.56 12.14 16.42
N ILE A 42 -3.31 11.69 17.44
CA ILE A 42 -4.60 11.04 17.26
C ILE A 42 -5.62 12.02 16.67
N TYR A 43 -5.76 13.21 17.23
CA TYR A 43 -6.68 14.21 16.67
C TYR A 43 -6.27 14.64 15.25
N GLY A 44 -4.98 14.75 14.97
CA GLY A 44 -4.48 14.99 13.62
C GLY A 44 -4.94 13.91 12.64
N ALA A 45 -4.83 12.63 13.03
CA ALA A 45 -5.30 11.51 12.22
C ALA A 45 -6.83 11.55 11.99
N TYR A 46 -7.62 11.88 13.02
CA TYR A 46 -9.07 12.05 12.88
C TYR A 46 -9.45 13.17 11.92
N LEU A 47 -8.84 14.35 12.09
CA LEU A 47 -9.09 15.50 11.22
C LEU A 47 -8.70 15.17 9.77
N ALA A 48 -7.59 14.46 9.56
CA ALA A 48 -7.20 13.98 8.25
C ALA A 48 -8.23 13.01 7.64
N MET A 49 -8.77 12.07 8.43
CA MET A 49 -9.83 11.17 7.96
C MET A 49 -11.12 11.91 7.59
N ILE A 50 -11.53 12.91 8.37
CA ILE A 50 -12.71 13.73 8.07
C ILE A 50 -12.46 14.57 6.81
N ALA A 51 -11.32 15.26 6.74
CA ALA A 51 -10.97 16.12 5.61
C ALA A 51 -10.85 15.35 4.29
N SER A 52 -10.35 14.13 4.34
CA SER A 52 -10.29 13.22 3.18
C SER A 52 -11.62 12.53 2.87
N ARG A 53 -12.67 12.72 3.68
CA ARG A 53 -13.94 11.98 3.62
C ARG A 53 -13.77 10.47 3.69
N LYS A 54 -12.73 10.00 4.38
CA LYS A 54 -12.55 8.57 4.68
C LYS A 54 -13.63 8.03 5.59
N VAL A 55 -14.29 8.91 6.35
CA VAL A 55 -15.40 8.60 7.23
C VAL A 55 -16.56 9.53 6.92
N GLU A 56 -17.74 8.97 6.67
CA GLU A 56 -18.97 9.72 6.42
C GLU A 56 -20.11 9.24 7.32
N VAL A 57 -20.99 10.18 7.71
CA VAL A 57 -22.23 9.86 8.43
C VAL A 57 -23.25 9.37 7.40
N ARG A 58 -23.64 8.10 7.48
CA ARG A 58 -24.79 7.57 6.77
C ARG A 58 -26.06 7.74 7.60
N GLN A 59 -26.96 8.61 7.13
CA GLN A 59 -28.34 8.61 7.60
C GLN A 59 -29.08 7.45 6.93
N TRP A 60 -29.60 6.53 7.73
CA TRP A 60 -30.34 5.39 7.19
C TRP A 60 -31.77 5.80 6.83
N PRO A 61 -32.28 5.47 5.62
CA PRO A 61 -33.60 5.91 5.18
C PRO A 61 -34.75 5.50 6.11
N SER A 62 -34.64 4.36 6.79
CA SER A 62 -35.68 3.85 7.70
C SER A 62 -35.47 4.25 9.18
N GLY A 63 -34.44 5.05 9.49
CA GLY A 63 -34.14 5.47 10.87
C GLY A 63 -33.70 4.33 11.82
N ARG A 64 -33.53 3.11 11.29
CA ARG A 64 -33.16 1.92 12.05
C ARG A 64 -31.88 1.31 11.47
N TRP A 65 -30.90 1.05 12.33
CA TRP A 65 -29.67 0.33 11.98
C TRP A 65 -30.04 -1.11 11.57
N SER A 66 -30.17 -1.37 10.27
CA SER A 66 -30.31 -2.72 9.72
C SER A 66 -28.99 -3.19 9.14
N TRP A 67 -28.72 -4.49 9.29
CA TRP A 67 -27.51 -5.20 8.85
C TRP A 67 -27.37 -5.32 7.32
N GLU A 68 -27.64 -4.26 6.57
CA GLU A 68 -27.61 -4.33 5.11
C GLU A 68 -26.16 -4.33 4.62
N THR A 69 -25.79 -5.47 4.03
CA THR A 69 -24.61 -5.73 3.21
C THR A 69 -24.64 -4.86 1.96
N ASP A 70 -24.41 -3.56 2.13
CA ASP A 70 -24.26 -2.66 1.00
C ASP A 70 -22.86 -2.85 0.37
N THR A 71 -22.82 -3.84 -0.53
CA THR A 71 -21.98 -4.06 -1.73
C THR A 71 -20.45 -3.96 -1.70
N ASP A 72 -19.81 -3.50 -0.63
CA ASP A 72 -18.34 -3.54 -0.51
C ASP A 72 -17.83 -4.54 0.55
N GLN A 73 -18.72 -5.14 1.35
CA GLN A 73 -18.32 -6.06 2.41
C GLN A 73 -18.21 -7.51 1.93
N LEU A 74 -17.04 -8.08 2.16
CA LEU A 74 -16.63 -9.40 1.72
C LEU A 74 -16.59 -10.44 2.86
N ALA A 75 -16.85 -10.01 4.10
CA ALA A 75 -16.86 -10.89 5.25
C ALA A 75 -18.28 -11.41 5.51
N ASN A 76 -18.47 -12.73 5.41
CA ASN A 76 -19.63 -13.50 5.90
C ASN A 76 -19.82 -13.43 7.43
N ASN A 77 -19.27 -12.42 8.09
CA ASN A 77 -19.47 -12.22 9.51
C ASN A 77 -20.38 -10.99 9.63
N PRO A 78 -21.55 -11.09 10.28
CA PRO A 78 -22.36 -9.94 10.63
C PRO A 78 -21.56 -9.14 11.67
N ILE A 79 -20.52 -8.44 11.23
CA ILE A 79 -19.76 -7.55 12.08
C ILE A 79 -20.68 -6.38 12.31
N GLU A 80 -21.05 -6.19 13.57
CA GLU A 80 -21.89 -5.10 14.02
C GLU A 80 -21.36 -3.78 13.45
N THR A 81 -22.13 -3.17 12.54
CA THR A 81 -21.97 -1.76 12.20
C THR A 81 -22.50 -0.98 13.39
N ILE A 82 -21.61 -0.68 14.34
CA ILE A 82 -21.93 0.16 15.48
C ILE A 82 -21.72 1.60 15.02
N GLY A 83 -22.82 2.35 14.96
CA GLY A 83 -22.81 3.78 14.68
C GLY A 83 -23.05 4.16 13.20
N PRO A 84 -23.24 5.46 12.94
CA PRO A 84 -23.60 6.00 11.63
C PRO A 84 -22.46 6.04 10.61
N TRP A 85 -21.31 5.49 10.94
CA TRP A 85 -20.08 5.78 10.21
C TRP A 85 -19.85 4.79 9.07
N ARG A 86 -19.78 5.31 7.84
CA ARG A 86 -19.26 4.58 6.68
C ARG A 86 -17.78 4.89 6.53
N PHE A 87 -16.95 3.85 6.57
CA PHE A 87 -15.53 3.94 6.25
C PHE A 87 -15.32 3.64 4.76
N HIS A 88 -14.59 4.52 4.09
CA HIS A 88 -14.21 4.36 2.69
C HIS A 88 -12.79 3.81 2.60
N THR A 89 -12.61 2.74 1.81
CA THR A 89 -11.32 2.08 1.61
C THR A 89 -10.30 3.04 0.95
N TYR A 90 -10.78 3.83 -0.01
CA TYR A 90 -10.14 5.02 -0.55
C TYR A 90 -11.19 6.05 -0.98
N THR A 91 -10.73 7.27 -1.20
CA THR A 91 -11.55 8.42 -1.58
C THR A 91 -10.97 9.08 -2.83
N PRO A 92 -11.76 9.90 -3.57
CA PRO A 92 -11.23 10.70 -4.67
C PRO A 92 -10.08 11.61 -4.25
N THR A 93 -10.10 12.12 -3.01
CA THR A 93 -9.03 12.94 -2.44
C THR A 93 -7.73 12.17 -2.33
N ASP A 94 -7.76 10.89 -1.89
CA ASP A 94 -6.54 10.06 -1.83
C ASP A 94 -5.92 9.89 -3.22
N VAL A 95 -6.75 9.64 -4.23
CA VAL A 95 -6.31 9.48 -5.63
C VAL A 95 -5.69 10.78 -6.12
N GLN A 96 -6.34 11.92 -5.87
CA GLN A 96 -5.83 13.23 -6.28
C GLN A 96 -4.48 13.54 -5.64
N LEU A 97 -4.33 13.34 -4.32
CA LEU A 97 -3.07 13.57 -3.62
C LEU A 97 -1.94 12.68 -4.16
N ALA A 98 -2.24 11.41 -4.42
CA ALA A 98 -1.27 10.48 -4.99
C ALA A 98 -0.86 10.86 -6.43
N VAL A 99 -1.82 11.25 -7.27
CA VAL A 99 -1.57 11.69 -8.65
C VAL A 99 -0.70 12.94 -8.66
N LEU A 100 -1.03 13.94 -7.83
CA LEU A 100 -0.25 15.17 -7.71
C LEU A 100 1.17 14.89 -7.21
N ALA A 101 1.33 14.01 -6.23
CA ALA A 101 2.65 13.62 -5.73
C ALA A 101 3.50 12.92 -6.81
N LEU A 102 2.92 11.98 -7.56
CA LEU A 102 3.63 11.32 -8.67
C LEU A 102 4.00 12.33 -9.77
N GLN A 103 3.06 13.21 -10.15
CA GLN A 103 3.31 14.23 -11.15
C GLN A 103 4.47 15.15 -10.73
N ALA A 104 4.42 15.67 -9.49
CA ALA A 104 5.47 16.51 -8.95
C ALA A 104 6.84 15.82 -8.96
N LEU A 105 6.89 14.53 -8.57
CA LEU A 105 8.12 13.74 -8.63
C LEU A 105 8.66 13.64 -10.07
N LEU A 106 7.82 13.28 -11.02
CA LEU A 106 8.22 13.14 -12.43
C LEU A 106 8.70 14.47 -13.02
N ASP A 107 7.99 15.55 -12.74
CA ASP A 107 8.34 16.90 -13.21
C ASP A 107 9.65 17.38 -12.58
N ALA A 108 9.87 17.09 -11.29
CA ALA A 108 11.10 17.43 -10.59
C ALA A 108 12.31 16.63 -11.10
N ILE A 109 12.12 15.38 -11.53
CA ILE A 109 13.18 14.61 -12.19
C ILE A 109 13.48 15.21 -13.56
N GLU A 110 12.45 15.47 -14.36
CA GLU A 110 12.60 16.04 -15.70
C GLU A 110 13.30 17.40 -15.69
N ALA A 111 12.95 18.28 -14.74
CA ALA A 111 13.57 19.59 -14.57
C ALA A 111 15.07 19.52 -14.21
N ARG A 112 15.53 18.40 -13.64
CA ARG A 112 16.95 18.18 -13.29
C ARG A 112 17.75 17.51 -14.40
N LEU A 113 17.10 17.06 -15.47
CA LEU A 113 17.80 16.45 -16.60
C LEU A 113 18.51 17.51 -17.44
N PRO A 114 19.71 17.20 -17.98
CA PRO A 114 20.44 18.13 -18.82
C PRO A 114 19.65 18.45 -20.10
N PRO A 115 19.81 19.66 -20.67
CA PRO A 115 19.11 20.05 -21.88
C PRO A 115 19.34 19.06 -23.03
N PRO A 116 18.34 18.82 -23.90
CA PRO A 116 18.42 17.86 -25.00
C PRO A 116 19.64 18.06 -25.92
N ALA A 117 20.11 19.29 -26.07
CA ALA A 117 21.27 19.65 -26.87
C ALA A 117 22.59 19.03 -26.35
N THR A 118 22.74 18.90 -25.03
CA THR A 118 23.92 18.29 -24.39
C THR A 118 23.95 16.77 -24.58
N ILE A 119 22.76 16.16 -24.64
CA ILE A 119 22.56 14.73 -24.83
C ILE A 119 22.90 14.34 -26.28
N ALA A 120 22.64 15.21 -27.27
CA ALA A 120 22.96 14.94 -28.67
C ALA A 120 24.48 14.79 -28.93
N THR A 121 25.32 15.62 -28.28
CA THR A 121 26.78 15.53 -28.39
C THR A 121 27.38 14.32 -27.67
N ALA A 122 26.78 13.85 -26.57
CA ALA A 122 27.19 12.60 -25.92
C ALA A 122 26.62 11.34 -26.63
N ARG A 123 25.46 11.47 -27.29
CA ARG A 123 24.76 10.38 -28.00
C ARG A 123 25.44 9.90 -29.27
N ALA A 124 26.23 10.74 -29.95
CA ALA A 124 26.95 10.31 -31.14
C ALA A 124 27.98 9.19 -30.85
N ALA A 125 28.39 9.02 -29.59
CA ALA A 125 29.31 7.97 -29.17
C ALA A 125 28.63 6.68 -28.66
N THR A 126 27.30 6.68 -28.41
CA THR A 126 26.60 5.53 -27.82
C THR A 126 25.28 5.27 -28.55
N ILE A 127 25.37 4.62 -29.70
CA ILE A 127 24.23 4.12 -30.47
C ILE A 127 23.60 2.93 -29.72
N ALA A 128 22.49 3.15 -29.01
CA ALA A 128 21.37 2.22 -28.83
C ALA A 128 20.35 2.76 -27.80
N GLY A 129 19.08 2.95 -28.22
CA GLY A 129 17.93 2.92 -27.30
C GLY A 129 17.55 4.24 -26.61
N THR A 130 17.01 5.20 -27.35
CA THR A 130 16.20 6.27 -26.75
C THR A 130 14.89 5.67 -26.22
N VAL A 131 14.88 5.10 -25.02
CA VAL A 131 13.66 4.61 -24.37
C VAL A 131 12.88 5.83 -23.87
N THR A 132 12.10 6.41 -24.77
CA THR A 132 11.02 7.32 -24.41
C THR A 132 9.97 6.53 -23.63
N SER A 133 9.79 6.80 -22.34
CA SER A 133 8.84 6.09 -21.48
C SER A 133 7.55 6.88 -21.34
N THR A 134 6.44 6.32 -21.79
CA THR A 134 5.13 6.64 -21.21
C THR A 134 4.97 5.85 -19.90
N LEU A 135 4.00 6.22 -19.06
CA LEU A 135 3.64 5.36 -17.93
C LEU A 135 3.19 4.00 -18.48
N PRO A 136 3.69 2.88 -17.94
CA PRO A 136 3.45 1.55 -18.52
C PRO A 136 1.97 1.14 -18.40
N TRP A 137 1.24 1.67 -17.43
CA TRP A 137 -0.19 1.45 -17.21
C TRP A 137 -1.09 2.48 -17.89
N ALA A 138 -0.55 3.35 -18.76
CA ALA A 138 -1.34 4.38 -19.43
C ALA A 138 -2.42 3.79 -20.35
N ASP A 139 -2.12 2.68 -21.02
CA ASP A 139 -3.08 1.96 -21.87
C ASP A 139 -4.10 1.18 -20.99
N PRO A 140 -5.41 1.42 -21.14
CA PRO A 140 -6.45 0.62 -20.48
C PRO A 140 -6.29 -0.88 -20.66
N ARG A 141 -5.86 -1.35 -21.85
CA ARG A 141 -5.67 -2.78 -22.14
C ARG A 141 -4.56 -3.39 -21.29
N VAL A 142 -3.49 -2.63 -21.03
CA VAL A 142 -2.39 -3.09 -20.18
C VAL A 142 -2.87 -3.28 -18.74
N ARG A 143 -3.74 -2.40 -18.23
CA ARG A 143 -4.34 -2.52 -16.89
C ARG A 143 -5.29 -3.71 -16.78
N GLU A 144 -6.09 -3.95 -17.80
CA GLU A 144 -6.98 -5.10 -17.90
C GLU A 144 -6.20 -6.41 -17.94
N GLU A 145 -5.17 -6.50 -18.78
CA GLU A 145 -4.29 -7.67 -18.88
C GLU A 145 -3.53 -7.91 -17.57
N ALA A 146 -3.11 -6.86 -16.87
CA ALA A 146 -2.52 -6.91 -15.54
C ALA A 146 -3.53 -7.27 -14.42
N ARG A 147 -4.82 -7.33 -14.74
CA ARG A 147 -5.95 -7.55 -13.81
C ARG A 147 -6.02 -6.55 -12.65
N ILE A 148 -5.74 -5.28 -12.95
CA ILE A 148 -5.96 -4.19 -12.00
C ILE A 148 -7.46 -3.88 -11.95
N LEU A 149 -8.07 -4.03 -10.77
CA LEU A 149 -9.50 -3.80 -10.58
C LEU A 149 -9.87 -2.33 -10.79
N PRO A 150 -10.80 -1.98 -11.70
CA PRO A 150 -11.18 -0.59 -11.96
C PRO A 150 -11.78 0.14 -10.75
N ASN A 151 -12.45 -0.60 -9.85
CA ASN A 151 -13.05 -0.06 -8.63
C ASN A 151 -12.10 -0.07 -7.42
N SER A 152 -10.79 -0.26 -7.63
CA SER A 152 -9.76 -0.14 -6.59
C SER A 152 -9.04 1.20 -6.67
N PHE A 153 -8.38 1.59 -5.58
CA PHE A 153 -7.46 2.72 -5.56
C PHE A 153 -6.39 2.58 -6.64
N ALA A 154 -5.80 1.39 -6.80
CA ALA A 154 -4.78 1.13 -7.82
C ALA A 154 -5.33 1.38 -9.23
N GLY A 155 -6.55 0.93 -9.52
CA GLY A 155 -7.24 1.17 -10.79
C GLY A 155 -7.50 2.66 -11.04
N ALA A 156 -8.06 3.36 -10.06
CA ALA A 156 -8.35 4.79 -10.13
C ALA A 156 -7.08 5.64 -10.26
N PHE A 157 -6.04 5.33 -9.48
CA PHE A 157 -4.73 5.97 -9.53
C PHE A 157 -4.05 5.76 -10.88
N CYS A 158 -4.01 4.53 -11.41
CA CYS A 158 -3.43 4.26 -12.72
C CYS A 158 -4.22 4.97 -13.84
N ALA A 159 -5.55 5.01 -13.75
CA ALA A 159 -6.39 5.73 -14.70
C ALA A 159 -6.12 7.25 -14.68
N ALA A 160 -6.09 7.85 -13.50
CA ALA A 160 -5.89 9.28 -13.33
C ALA A 160 -4.48 9.71 -13.75
N THR A 161 -3.45 8.97 -13.35
CA THR A 161 -2.06 9.25 -13.77
C THR A 161 -1.86 9.08 -15.29
N ALA A 162 -2.59 8.15 -15.92
CA ALA A 162 -2.60 8.02 -17.39
C ALA A 162 -3.16 9.25 -18.11
N THR A 163 -3.99 10.05 -17.46
CA THR A 163 -4.50 11.32 -18.02
C THR A 163 -3.63 12.50 -17.61
N THR A 164 -3.27 12.59 -16.33
CA THR A 164 -2.64 13.78 -15.73
C THR A 164 -1.12 13.81 -15.92
N CYS A 165 -0.44 12.66 -15.83
CA CYS A 165 1.03 12.60 -15.89
C CYS A 165 1.57 12.39 -17.31
N THR A 166 0.68 12.22 -18.30
CA THR A 166 1.05 11.94 -19.69
C THR A 166 1.26 13.25 -20.42
N THR A 167 2.51 13.72 -20.47
CA THR A 167 2.94 14.82 -21.32
C THR A 167 2.91 14.39 -22.79
N THR A 168 2.56 15.30 -23.71
CA THR A 168 2.62 15.05 -25.18
C THR A 168 4.03 14.66 -25.63
N THR A 169 5.05 15.07 -24.88
CA THR A 169 6.44 14.64 -25.00
C THR A 169 6.71 13.45 -24.07
N ARG A 170 7.11 12.32 -24.64
CA ARG A 170 7.55 11.15 -23.85
C ARG A 170 8.75 11.52 -22.97
N ARG A 171 8.74 11.07 -21.71
CA ARG A 171 9.83 11.37 -20.77
C ARG A 171 11.09 10.55 -21.12
N PRO A 172 12.30 11.15 -21.10
CA PRO A 172 13.54 10.50 -21.55
C PRO A 172 14.21 9.65 -20.45
N PHE A 173 13.51 9.36 -19.35
CA PHE A 173 14.02 8.60 -18.23
C PHE A 173 13.07 7.48 -17.81
N ARG A 174 13.63 6.50 -17.13
CA ARG A 174 12.91 5.34 -16.57
C ARG A 174 13.16 5.18 -15.08
N TYR A 175 14.34 5.55 -14.61
CA TYR A 175 14.73 5.52 -13.21
C TYR A 175 14.18 6.76 -12.49
N LEU A 176 13.57 6.53 -11.33
CA LEU A 176 13.07 7.59 -10.44
C LEU A 176 14.06 7.87 -9.31
N ALA A 177 14.84 6.87 -8.93
CA ALA A 177 15.93 6.94 -7.97
C ALA A 177 17.00 5.89 -8.35
N PRO A 178 18.21 5.93 -7.77
CA PRO A 178 19.19 4.86 -7.94
C PRO A 178 18.57 3.49 -7.62
N GLY A 179 18.56 2.58 -8.60
CA GLY A 179 17.99 1.25 -8.45
C GLY A 179 16.46 1.16 -8.49
N ILE A 180 15.69 2.27 -8.53
CA ILE A 180 14.22 2.25 -8.62
C ILE A 180 13.76 2.82 -9.95
N ARG A 181 12.93 2.07 -10.68
CA ARG A 181 12.47 2.45 -12.02
C ARG A 181 11.01 2.11 -12.29
N LEU A 182 10.47 2.78 -13.31
CA LEU A 182 9.20 2.38 -13.92
C LEU A 182 9.32 0.97 -14.56
N PRO A 183 8.31 0.09 -14.39
CA PRO A 183 8.28 -1.18 -15.10
C PRO A 183 8.13 -0.97 -16.61
N THR A 184 8.53 -1.95 -17.41
CA THR A 184 8.10 -2.04 -18.81
C THR A 184 6.62 -2.41 -18.85
N VAL A 185 5.98 -2.22 -20.01
CA VAL A 185 4.62 -2.72 -20.24
C VAL A 185 4.54 -4.24 -20.01
N ALA A 186 5.55 -5.02 -20.43
CA ALA A 186 5.58 -6.46 -20.22
C ALA A 186 5.69 -6.84 -18.74
N GLU A 187 6.58 -6.16 -17.99
CA GLU A 187 6.71 -6.35 -16.53
C GLU A 187 5.42 -5.95 -15.81
N PHE A 188 4.78 -4.84 -16.20
CA PHE A 188 3.54 -4.40 -15.56
C PHE A 188 2.36 -5.36 -15.84
N ARG A 189 2.30 -5.97 -17.03
CA ARG A 189 1.33 -7.05 -17.34
C ARG A 189 1.55 -8.30 -16.51
N ALA A 190 2.80 -8.59 -16.16
CA ALA A 190 3.20 -9.73 -15.37
C ALA A 190 3.14 -9.42 -13.86
N GLN A 191 2.01 -8.90 -13.38
CA GLN A 191 1.82 -8.64 -11.95
C GLN A 191 2.01 -9.94 -11.14
N PRO A 192 2.76 -9.92 -10.02
CA PRO A 192 3.09 -11.14 -9.27
C PRO A 192 1.87 -11.88 -8.72
N PHE A 193 0.76 -11.18 -8.48
CA PHE A 193 -0.46 -11.74 -7.90
C PHE A 193 -1.62 -11.87 -8.90
N ARG A 194 -1.34 -11.68 -10.20
CA ARG A 194 -2.36 -11.65 -11.27
C ARG A 194 -3.27 -12.87 -11.27
N ASP A 195 -2.71 -14.07 -11.11
CA ASP A 195 -3.44 -15.34 -11.23
C ASP A 195 -3.86 -15.93 -9.87
N TYR A 196 -3.53 -15.26 -8.77
CA TYR A 196 -3.69 -15.80 -7.43
C TYR A 196 -5.16 -16.02 -7.03
N GLU A 197 -6.06 -15.13 -7.44
CA GLU A 197 -7.50 -15.26 -7.18
C GLU A 197 -8.16 -16.42 -7.94
N TYR A 198 -7.58 -16.83 -9.07
CA TYR A 198 -8.11 -17.93 -9.87
C TYR A 198 -7.68 -19.30 -9.35
N ALA A 199 -6.71 -19.34 -8.42
CA ALA A 199 -6.33 -20.55 -7.70
C ALA A 199 -7.44 -21.03 -6.75
N VAL A 200 -8.33 -20.14 -6.32
CA VAL A 200 -9.44 -20.46 -5.41
C VAL A 200 -10.76 -20.56 -6.20
N PRO A 201 -11.43 -21.73 -6.24
CA PRO A 201 -12.69 -21.91 -6.97
C PRO A 201 -13.78 -20.89 -6.60
N LEU A 202 -13.95 -20.62 -5.31
CA LEU A 202 -14.95 -19.66 -4.81
C LEU A 202 -14.75 -18.24 -5.37
N LEU A 203 -13.51 -17.76 -5.43
CA LEU A 203 -13.19 -16.42 -5.94
C LEU A 203 -13.33 -16.32 -7.47
N ARG A 204 -13.23 -17.46 -8.17
CA ARG A 204 -13.50 -17.56 -9.60
C ARG A 204 -14.99 -17.36 -9.89
N GLU A 205 -15.84 -18.02 -9.11
CA GLU A 205 -17.30 -18.00 -9.25
C GLU A 205 -17.94 -16.70 -8.76
N LEU A 206 -17.32 -16.02 -7.79
CA LEU A 206 -17.85 -14.81 -7.18
C LEU A 206 -16.87 -13.63 -7.34
N PRO A 207 -16.85 -12.94 -8.50
CA PRO A 207 -15.90 -11.87 -8.77
C PRO A 207 -15.97 -10.67 -7.82
N HIS A 208 -17.15 -10.38 -7.27
CA HIS A 208 -17.34 -9.33 -6.28
C HIS A 208 -16.68 -9.67 -4.93
N LEU A 209 -16.36 -10.95 -4.70
CA LEU A 209 -15.64 -11.43 -3.53
C LEU A 209 -14.11 -11.44 -3.72
N ARG A 210 -13.58 -10.87 -4.82
CA ARG A 210 -12.14 -10.83 -5.03
C ARG A 210 -11.48 -9.75 -4.18
N PRO A 211 -10.49 -10.10 -3.35
CA PRO A 211 -9.70 -9.10 -2.65
C PRO A 211 -8.85 -8.32 -3.66
N ILE A 212 -8.60 -7.06 -3.35
CA ILE A 212 -7.63 -6.23 -4.05
C ILE A 212 -6.24 -6.76 -3.72
N ARG A 213 -5.45 -7.03 -4.76
CA ARG A 213 -4.10 -7.58 -4.59
C ARG A 213 -3.06 -6.47 -4.60
N PRO A 214 -1.92 -6.69 -3.91
CA PRO A 214 -0.81 -5.75 -4.01
C PRO A 214 -0.40 -5.55 -5.47
N THR A 215 -0.25 -4.28 -5.88
CA THR A 215 0.09 -3.92 -7.25
C THR A 215 1.52 -3.40 -7.30
N LEU A 216 2.40 -4.07 -8.05
CA LEU A 216 3.76 -3.61 -8.29
C LEU A 216 3.73 -2.36 -9.18
N LEU A 217 4.09 -1.22 -8.59
CA LEU A 217 4.07 0.07 -9.26
C LEU A 217 5.46 0.46 -9.77
N LEU A 218 6.50 0.28 -8.96
CA LEU A 218 7.90 0.56 -9.30
C LEU A 218 8.75 -0.68 -9.08
N VAL A 219 9.70 -0.94 -9.95
CA VAL A 219 10.62 -2.09 -9.86
C VAL A 219 11.93 -1.62 -9.25
N ALA A 220 12.45 -2.39 -8.29
CA ALA A 220 13.82 -2.26 -7.81
C ALA A 220 14.72 -3.21 -8.61
N ASP A 221 15.77 -2.69 -9.24
CA ASP A 221 16.78 -3.52 -9.88
C ASP A 221 17.75 -4.09 -8.81
N PRO A 222 18.26 -5.33 -9.00
CA PRO A 222 19.41 -5.79 -8.22
C PRO A 222 20.56 -4.84 -8.53
N GLY A 223 21.18 -4.28 -7.51
CA GLY A 223 22.39 -3.50 -7.68
C GLY A 223 23.54 -4.41 -8.12
N ASP A 224 23.67 -4.64 -9.43
CA ASP A 224 24.89 -5.11 -10.09
C ASP A 224 24.87 -4.63 -11.55
N SER A 225 25.39 -3.42 -11.77
CA SER A 225 25.48 -2.78 -13.09
C SER A 225 26.58 -3.37 -13.99
N SER A 226 27.33 -4.39 -13.52
CA SER A 226 28.44 -5.00 -14.25
C SER A 226 28.06 -6.28 -15.02
N SER A 227 26.85 -6.80 -14.83
CA SER A 227 26.33 -7.93 -15.59
C SER A 227 25.07 -7.51 -16.35
N PRO A 228 24.84 -8.01 -17.58
CA PRO A 228 23.57 -7.79 -18.26
C PRO A 228 22.43 -8.19 -17.32
N PRO A 229 21.34 -7.40 -17.22
CA PRO A 229 20.27 -7.68 -16.27
C PRO A 229 19.77 -9.10 -16.54
N PRO A 230 19.78 -10.00 -15.53
CA PRO A 230 19.15 -11.29 -15.69
C PRO A 230 17.68 -11.01 -16.04
N SER A 231 17.28 -11.50 -17.20
CA SER A 231 15.87 -11.72 -17.51
C SER A 231 15.55 -13.08 -16.90
N PRO A 232 14.80 -13.19 -15.78
CA PRO A 232 13.97 -12.19 -15.10
C PRO A 232 14.66 -11.47 -13.91
N PRO A 233 14.10 -10.32 -13.43
CA PRO A 233 14.59 -9.64 -12.23
C PRO A 233 14.63 -10.59 -11.02
N PRO A 234 15.54 -10.36 -10.06
CA PRO A 234 15.71 -11.18 -8.88
C PRO A 234 14.39 -11.26 -8.14
N THR A 235 13.75 -12.41 -8.23
CA THR A 235 12.58 -12.71 -7.44
C THR A 235 13.06 -12.91 -6.02
N VAL A 236 12.68 -11.99 -5.15
CA VAL A 236 12.93 -12.14 -3.72
C VAL A 236 11.68 -12.86 -3.22
N VAL A 237 11.88 -13.98 -2.52
CA VAL A 237 10.86 -14.53 -1.63
C VAL A 237 11.26 -14.08 -0.25
N PRO A 238 11.09 -12.80 0.12
CA PRO A 238 11.24 -12.51 1.52
C PRO A 238 10.04 -13.13 2.24
N SER A 239 10.27 -13.61 3.46
CA SER A 239 9.21 -13.91 4.41
C SER A 239 8.66 -12.56 4.88
N PRO A 240 7.58 -12.04 4.28
CA PRO A 240 6.96 -10.80 4.73
C PRO A 240 6.43 -11.11 6.12
N GLY A 241 6.48 -10.14 7.04
CA GLY A 241 5.85 -10.32 8.34
C GLY A 241 4.44 -10.92 8.16
N ILE A 242 4.13 -11.95 8.94
CA ILE A 242 2.98 -12.86 8.77
C ILE A 242 1.69 -12.07 8.47
N ASP A 243 1.45 -10.97 9.19
CA ASP A 243 0.27 -10.11 9.06
C ASP A 243 0.11 -9.31 7.75
N ARG A 244 1.12 -9.24 6.87
CA ARG A 244 1.08 -8.32 5.70
C ARG A 244 0.95 -9.03 4.37
N ASN A 245 1.41 -10.28 4.34
CA ASN A 245 0.89 -11.24 3.40
C ASN A 245 -0.52 -11.70 3.76
N ASP A 246 -1.02 -11.46 4.98
CA ASP A 246 -2.37 -11.87 5.38
C ASP A 246 -3.51 -11.16 4.61
N PHE A 247 -3.24 -10.07 3.90
CA PHE A 247 -4.18 -9.54 2.91
C PHE A 247 -4.25 -10.39 1.64
N ILE A 248 -3.25 -11.23 1.41
CA ILE A 248 -3.21 -12.25 0.35
C ILE A 248 -3.80 -13.57 0.87
N THR A 249 -3.38 -13.98 2.07
CA THR A 249 -3.83 -15.17 2.81
C THR A 249 -4.79 -14.72 3.91
N SER A 250 -6.05 -14.52 3.56
CA SER A 250 -7.08 -14.16 4.53
C SER A 250 -6.86 -14.89 5.85
N ARG A 251 -6.86 -14.17 6.99
CA ARG A 251 -6.89 -14.73 8.37
C ARG A 251 -7.95 -15.82 8.59
N ARG A 252 -8.80 -16.06 7.59
CA ARG A 252 -9.73 -17.18 7.50
C ARG A 252 -9.47 -17.98 6.22
N GLN A 253 -8.88 -19.15 6.41
CA GLN A 253 -9.16 -20.43 5.73
C GLN A 253 -8.34 -20.91 4.51
N LEU A 254 -7.50 -20.14 3.83
CA LEU A 254 -6.66 -20.70 2.73
C LEU A 254 -5.24 -20.12 2.72
N SER A 255 -4.32 -20.82 3.38
CA SER A 255 -2.87 -20.57 3.31
C SER A 255 -2.33 -21.02 1.95
N LEU A 256 -2.53 -20.20 0.92
CA LEU A 256 -1.85 -20.38 -0.35
C LEU A 256 -0.37 -19.94 -0.22
N PRO A 257 0.58 -20.63 -0.87
CA PRO A 257 1.98 -20.24 -0.84
C PRO A 257 2.16 -18.88 -1.51
N VAL A 258 2.87 -17.97 -0.86
CA VAL A 258 3.12 -16.63 -1.37
C VAL A 258 4.02 -16.73 -2.60
N PRO A 259 3.60 -16.21 -3.77
CA PRO A 259 4.40 -16.31 -4.98
C PRO A 259 5.66 -15.46 -4.85
N ALA A 260 6.75 -15.94 -5.45
CA ALA A 260 7.97 -15.17 -5.60
C ALA A 260 7.68 -13.88 -6.39
N ARG A 261 8.27 -12.76 -5.95
CA ARG A 261 7.95 -11.43 -6.50
C ARG A 261 9.20 -10.55 -6.59
N PRO A 262 9.28 -9.65 -7.58
CA PRO A 262 10.41 -8.73 -7.69
C PRO A 262 10.43 -7.74 -6.52
N ALA A 263 11.62 -7.26 -6.18
CA ALA A 263 11.74 -6.10 -5.30
C ALA A 263 11.14 -4.85 -5.97
N GLY A 264 10.61 -3.91 -5.18
CA GLY A 264 9.92 -2.75 -5.72
C GLY A 264 8.88 -2.12 -4.80
N LEU A 265 8.28 -1.02 -5.26
CA LEU A 265 7.20 -0.34 -4.55
C LEU A 265 5.86 -0.98 -4.92
N TYR A 266 5.14 -1.48 -3.92
CA TYR A 266 3.83 -2.08 -4.04
C TYR A 266 2.76 -1.19 -3.44
N LEU A 267 1.66 -1.00 -4.16
CA LEU A 267 0.40 -0.57 -3.56
C LEU A 267 -0.16 -1.71 -2.71
N SER A 268 -0.84 -1.36 -1.62
CA SER A 268 -1.37 -2.33 -0.67
C SER A 268 -2.49 -3.17 -1.27
N GLY A 269 -2.54 -4.44 -0.88
CA GLY A 269 -3.74 -5.25 -1.08
C GLY A 269 -4.79 -4.91 -0.03
N ASP A 270 -6.02 -5.33 -0.28
CA ASP A 270 -7.15 -5.05 0.59
C ASP A 270 -8.22 -6.15 0.44
N ASN A 271 -8.75 -6.67 1.53
CA ASN A 271 -9.78 -7.71 1.50
C ASN A 271 -11.22 -7.16 1.46
N ARG A 272 -11.36 -5.84 1.25
CA ARG A 272 -12.61 -5.06 1.35
C ARG A 272 -13.34 -5.28 2.67
N GLY A 273 -12.58 -5.56 3.72
CA GLY A 273 -13.09 -5.63 5.09
C GLY A 273 -13.18 -4.24 5.71
N ASN A 274 -13.83 -4.13 6.86
CA ASN A 274 -14.09 -2.82 7.50
C ASN A 274 -12.82 -2.05 7.95
N ARG A 275 -11.62 -2.66 7.88
CA ARG A 275 -10.32 -2.01 8.23
C ARG A 275 -9.58 -1.42 7.02
N ALA A 276 -10.17 -1.53 5.83
CA ALA A 276 -9.56 -1.29 4.53
C ALA A 276 -8.95 0.11 4.29
N GLY A 277 -7.82 0.14 3.60
CA GLY A 277 -6.98 1.32 3.39
C GLY A 277 -6.09 1.18 2.16
N GLU A 278 -6.71 1.20 0.97
CA GLU A 278 -6.05 0.84 -0.29
C GLU A 278 -4.96 1.83 -0.75
N SER A 279 -4.97 3.06 -0.23
CA SER A 279 -4.03 4.12 -0.63
C SER A 279 -2.61 3.93 -0.07
N GLY A 280 -2.39 2.94 0.79
CA GLY A 280 -1.09 2.65 1.37
C GLY A 280 -0.11 1.99 0.39
N CYS A 281 1.18 2.11 0.64
CA CYS A 281 2.22 1.38 -0.09
C CYS A 281 3.33 0.87 0.83
N HIS A 282 4.10 -0.10 0.33
CA HIS A 282 5.30 -0.60 0.99
C HIS A 282 6.38 -0.84 -0.07
N LEU A 283 7.64 -0.67 0.34
CA LEU A 283 8.79 -0.88 -0.54
C LEU A 283 9.47 -2.19 -0.17
N LEU A 284 9.42 -3.15 -1.09
CA LEU A 284 10.11 -4.43 -0.99
C LEU A 284 11.55 -4.28 -1.46
N LEU A 285 12.49 -4.61 -0.58
CA LEU A 285 13.92 -4.56 -0.82
C LEU A 285 14.42 -5.89 -1.39
N PRO A 286 15.49 -5.87 -2.21
CA PRO A 286 16.12 -7.07 -2.73
C PRO A 286 17.01 -7.79 -1.69
N PHE A 287 17.16 -7.22 -0.49
CA PHE A 287 17.93 -7.76 0.61
C PHE A 287 17.17 -7.54 1.92
N SER A 288 17.54 -8.29 2.94
CA SER A 288 17.03 -8.11 4.29
C SER A 288 17.84 -7.07 5.06
N ILE A 289 17.16 -6.33 5.92
CA ILE A 289 17.69 -5.35 6.86
C ILE A 289 17.24 -5.71 8.27
N GLY A 290 17.91 -5.15 9.28
CA GLY A 290 17.50 -5.30 10.68
C GLY A 290 18.10 -6.50 11.41
N GLU A 291 19.14 -7.15 10.89
CA GLU A 291 19.85 -8.26 11.56
C GLU A 291 20.31 -7.95 12.98
N GLN A 292 20.61 -6.67 13.25
CA GLN A 292 21.03 -6.20 14.57
C GLN A 292 19.85 -5.83 15.49
N GLY A 293 18.60 -5.96 15.05
CA GLY A 293 17.40 -5.76 15.88
C GLY A 293 17.01 -4.31 16.21
N TRP A 294 17.74 -3.31 15.70
CA TRP A 294 17.50 -1.89 16.00
C TRP A 294 16.61 -1.15 15.01
N LEU A 295 16.15 -1.84 13.97
CA LEU A 295 15.39 -1.21 12.90
C LEU A 295 14.02 -0.78 13.42
N ARG A 296 13.62 0.44 13.09
CA ARG A 296 12.31 1.01 13.46
C ARG A 296 11.38 1.07 12.26
N ARG A 297 10.10 0.89 12.55
CA ARG A 297 8.99 1.04 11.62
C ARG A 297 8.61 2.53 11.48
N SER A 298 7.76 2.89 10.52
CA SER A 298 7.40 4.29 10.24
C SER A 298 6.59 4.96 11.35
N ASP A 299 5.98 4.18 12.23
CA ASP A 299 5.31 4.63 13.46
C ASP A 299 6.25 4.71 14.68
N GLY A 300 7.53 4.38 14.48
CA GLY A 300 8.58 4.43 15.49
C GLY A 300 8.77 3.14 16.30
N THR A 301 7.93 2.11 16.11
CA THR A 301 8.07 0.85 16.85
C THR A 301 9.29 0.05 16.37
N ILE A 302 9.83 -0.81 17.22
CA ILE A 302 10.91 -1.72 16.82
C ILE A 302 10.35 -2.76 15.84
N MET A 303 11.16 -3.18 14.88
CA MET A 303 10.78 -4.16 13.89
C MET A 303 10.96 -5.59 14.42
N GLY A 304 10.02 -6.46 14.08
CA GLY A 304 10.04 -7.88 14.49
C GLY A 304 9.35 -8.17 15.81
N THR A 305 8.81 -7.15 16.48
CA THR A 305 7.83 -7.33 17.54
C THR A 305 6.43 -7.47 16.92
N ASP A 306 5.73 -8.54 17.26
CA ASP A 306 4.30 -8.73 16.99
C ASP A 306 3.53 -8.44 18.30
N TYR A 307 2.37 -7.82 18.19
CA TYR A 307 1.51 -7.49 19.34
C TYR A 307 1.06 -8.73 20.10
N ALA A 308 0.91 -9.87 19.41
CA ALA A 308 0.34 -11.09 19.97
C ALA A 308 1.33 -11.95 20.77
N ASP A 309 2.65 -11.77 20.57
CA ASP A 309 3.69 -12.66 21.11
C ASP A 309 4.44 -12.06 22.33
N ASP A 310 3.91 -10.98 22.91
CA ASP A 310 4.58 -10.11 23.90
C ASP A 310 4.62 -10.66 25.34
N ILE A 311 5.14 -11.89 25.52
CA ILE A 311 5.76 -12.26 26.81
C ILE A 311 7.26 -11.90 26.79
N LEU A 312 7.92 -11.90 25.63
CA LEU A 312 9.32 -11.48 25.46
C LEU A 312 9.57 -11.01 24.01
N PRO A 313 9.41 -9.72 23.69
CA PRO A 313 9.71 -9.20 22.35
C PRO A 313 11.19 -9.45 22.00
N THR A 314 11.45 -10.41 21.12
CA THR A 314 12.77 -10.59 20.53
C THR A 314 12.85 -9.74 19.26
N PRO A 315 13.87 -8.90 19.09
CA PRO A 315 14.07 -8.19 17.84
C PRO A 315 14.07 -9.16 16.66
N GLY A 316 13.25 -8.87 15.64
CA GLY A 316 13.22 -9.70 14.43
C GLY A 316 14.53 -9.58 13.71
N ASN A 317 15.11 -10.72 13.34
CA ASN A 317 16.46 -10.81 12.79
C ASN A 317 16.55 -10.48 11.29
N THR A 318 15.45 -10.28 10.58
CA THR A 318 15.48 -9.81 9.19
C THR A 318 14.11 -9.29 8.74
N ASN A 319 14.09 -8.20 7.97
CA ASN A 319 12.92 -7.78 7.20
C ASN A 319 13.38 -7.21 5.86
N SER A 320 12.60 -7.40 4.81
CA SER A 320 12.88 -6.85 3.49
C SER A 320 11.97 -5.68 3.13
N GLU A 321 11.21 -5.12 4.07
CA GLU A 321 10.19 -4.10 3.76
C GLU A 321 10.49 -2.76 4.43
N LEU A 322 10.35 -1.69 3.65
CA LEU A 322 10.31 -0.31 4.12
C LEU A 322 8.89 0.26 4.06
N TYR A 323 8.70 1.34 4.83
CA TYR A 323 7.39 1.92 5.18
C TYR A 323 6.42 0.98 5.91
N PRO A 324 6.90 0.05 6.78
CA PRO A 324 6.01 -0.68 7.65
C PRO A 324 5.37 0.28 8.67
N CYS A 325 4.04 0.30 8.76
CA CYS A 325 3.34 0.90 9.90
C CYS A 325 2.49 -0.18 10.56
N VAL A 326 2.58 -0.27 11.88
CA VAL A 326 1.83 -1.24 12.68
C VAL A 326 0.57 -0.57 13.21
N ASP A 327 0.67 0.71 13.56
CA ASP A 327 -0.45 1.51 14.06
C ASP A 327 -0.27 2.98 13.71
N ASN A 328 -1.29 3.57 13.08
CA ASN A 328 -1.32 4.99 12.77
C ASN A 328 -2.15 5.81 13.77
N GLY A 329 -2.49 5.23 14.94
CA GLY A 329 -3.29 5.87 15.98
C GLY A 329 -4.80 5.72 15.79
N CYS A 330 -5.27 5.17 14.66
CA CYS A 330 -6.69 4.92 14.42
C CYS A 330 -6.98 3.46 14.04
N VAL A 331 -6.16 2.83 13.21
CA VAL A 331 -6.39 1.44 12.79
C VAL A 331 -5.05 0.71 12.64
N PRO A 332 -4.91 -0.51 13.19
CA PRO A 332 -3.67 -1.25 13.06
C PRO A 332 -3.48 -1.78 11.63
N GLY A 333 -2.23 -2.02 11.24
CA GLY A 333 -1.84 -2.68 10.00
C GLY A 333 -1.96 -1.82 8.74
N ARG A 334 -2.13 -0.50 8.85
CA ARG A 334 -2.22 0.39 7.67
C ARG A 334 -0.85 0.77 7.15
N HIS A 335 -0.57 0.51 5.87
CA HIS A 335 0.63 1.04 5.22
C HIS A 335 0.60 2.57 5.05
N VAL A 336 1.79 3.17 4.92
CA VAL A 336 1.94 4.61 4.69
C VAL A 336 1.29 5.00 3.36
N PRO A 337 0.46 6.05 3.29
CA PRO A 337 -0.14 6.50 2.03
C PRO A 337 0.93 6.82 0.97
N ILE A 338 0.72 6.37 -0.27
CA ILE A 338 1.70 6.52 -1.34
C ILE A 338 2.10 7.99 -1.60
N HIS A 339 1.17 8.93 -1.46
CA HIS A 339 1.47 10.35 -1.68
C HIS A 339 2.55 10.88 -0.72
N GLN A 340 2.59 10.38 0.53
CA GLN A 340 3.61 10.76 1.50
C GLN A 340 4.99 10.21 1.12
N VAL A 341 5.02 8.99 0.59
CA VAL A 341 6.27 8.36 0.12
C VAL A 341 6.82 9.05 -1.13
N LEU A 342 5.95 9.49 -2.03
CA LEU A 342 6.35 10.17 -3.28
C LEU A 342 6.77 11.64 -3.09
N GLN A 343 6.43 12.27 -1.96
CA GLN A 343 6.77 13.66 -1.65
C GLN A 343 8.13 13.84 -0.96
N ASN A 344 8.68 12.77 -0.38
CA ASN A 344 9.98 12.77 0.30
C ASN A 344 11.13 12.54 -0.69
#